data_AF-A0A2N2DCS8-F1
#
_entry.id   AF-A0A2N2DCS8-F1
#
_cell.length_a   1.000
_cell.length_b   1.000
_cell.length_c   1.000
_cell.angle_alpha   90.00
_cell.angle_beta   90.00
_cell.angle_gamma   90.00
#
_symmetry.space_group_name_H-M   'P 1'
#
loop_
_entity.id
_entity.type
_entity.pdbx_description
1 polymer ?
#
loop_
_entity_poly.entity_id
_entity_poly.type
_entity_poly.pdbx_seq_one_letter_code
_entity_poly.pdbx_strand_id
1 'polypeptide(L)'
;MHKITLFPIGNADCCKVDLASGEKLLFDFAHYAKSEEDSDQRIDLASAIREDLEAENRTDFDVVAFTHADDDHIHGFSEFFYLNHADKYQDENRIKIKELWVPAAMIAYSGTSGRRIRRHPDSKPEVSGHLVG
;
A
#
# COMPACT_ATOMS: atom_id res chain seq x y z
N MET A 1 -5.98 20.70 11.71
CA MET A 1 -7.21 19.89 11.56
C MET A 1 -6.78 18.54 11.01
N HIS A 2 -7.32 17.42 11.51
CA HIS A 2 -7.05 16.10 10.91
C HIS A 2 -8.05 15.82 9.79
N LYS A 3 -7.63 15.09 8.76
CA LYS A 3 -8.47 14.75 7.60
C LYS A 3 -8.18 13.33 7.14
N ILE A 4 -9.22 12.60 6.77
CA ILE A 4 -9.11 11.33 6.06
C ILE A 4 -9.65 11.55 4.65
N THR A 5 -8.90 11.12 3.64
CA THR A 5 -9.30 11.16 2.24
C THR A 5 -9.37 9.73 1.73
N LEU A 6 -10.56 9.32 1.28
CA LEU A 6 -10.79 8.00 0.67
C LEU A 6 -10.72 8.16 -0.85
N PHE A 7 -9.91 7.35 -1.50
CA PHE A 7 -9.85 7.32 -2.96
C PHE A 7 -10.92 6.35 -3.51
N PRO A 8 -11.27 6.44 -4.80
CA PRO A 8 -12.25 5.54 -5.41
C PRO A 8 -11.85 4.07 -5.27
N ILE A 9 -12.85 3.19 -5.13
CA ILE A 9 -12.67 1.75 -4.90
C ILE A 9 -11.77 1.05 -5.92
N GLY A 10 -11.69 1.57 -7.15
CA GLY A 10 -10.83 1.00 -8.18
C GLY A 10 -9.33 1.19 -7.91
N ASN A 11 -8.96 2.10 -7.02
CA ASN A 11 -7.60 2.27 -6.53
C ASN A 11 -7.38 1.48 -5.21
N ALA A 12 -8.11 0.37 -5.06
CA ALA A 12 -8.22 -0.47 -3.88
C ALA A 12 -8.70 0.29 -2.65
N ASP A 13 -8.25 -0.12 -1.46
CA ASP A 13 -8.56 0.50 -0.18
C ASP A 13 -7.67 1.73 0.09
N CYS A 14 -7.15 2.36 -0.98
CA CYS A 14 -6.25 3.49 -0.86
C CYS A 14 -6.91 4.64 -0.09
N CYS A 15 -6.27 5.05 1.00
CA CYS A 15 -6.69 6.22 1.76
C CYS A 15 -5.50 6.98 2.33
N LYS A 16 -5.69 8.28 2.50
CA LYS A 16 -4.70 9.18 3.10
C LYS A 16 -5.23 9.74 4.41
N VAL A 17 -4.35 9.82 5.40
CA VAL A 17 -4.63 10.46 6.69
C VAL A 17 -3.66 11.62 6.88
N ASP A 18 -4.21 12.83 6.95
CA ASP A 18 -3.48 14.04 7.32
C ASP A 18 -3.69 14.29 8.81
N LEU A 19 -2.61 14.24 9.59
CA LEU A 19 -2.66 14.50 11.03
C LEU A 19 -2.57 16.01 11.32
N ALA A 20 -3.16 16.43 12.44
CA ALA A 20 -3.12 17.83 12.85
C ALA A 20 -1.69 18.33 13.17
N SER A 21 -0.78 17.43 13.48
CA SER A 21 0.65 17.67 13.69
C SER A 21 1.45 17.81 12.39
N GLY A 22 0.81 17.58 11.24
CA GLY A 22 1.39 17.76 9.91
C GLY A 22 1.88 16.46 9.27
N GLU A 23 1.98 15.35 10.01
CA GLU A 23 2.37 14.07 9.42
C GLU A 23 1.31 13.56 8.44
N LYS A 24 1.78 12.92 7.38
CA LYS A 24 0.94 12.32 6.33
C LYS A 24 1.17 10.81 6.28
N LEU A 25 0.07 10.08 6.36
CA LEU A 25 0.05 8.64 6.22
C LEU A 25 -0.74 8.24 4.96
N LEU A 26 -0.24 7.26 4.24
CA LEU A 26 -0.92 6.63 3.12
C LEU A 26 -1.12 5.14 3.43
N PHE A 27 -2.33 4.63 3.22
CA PHE A 27 -2.65 3.21 3.32
C PHE A 27 -2.98 2.70 1.93
N ASP A 28 -2.30 1.62 1.52
CA ASP A 28 -2.33 1.01 0.19
C ASP A 28 -2.00 2.00 -0.95
N PHE A 29 -1.67 1.45 -2.12
CA PHE A 29 -1.42 2.24 -3.32
C PHE A 29 -1.57 1.35 -4.55
N ALA A 30 -2.64 1.57 -5.29
CA ALA A 30 -2.89 0.88 -6.54
C ALA A 30 -3.17 1.89 -7.64
N HIS A 31 -2.12 2.24 -8.39
CA HIS A 31 -2.21 3.15 -9.53
C HIS A 31 -2.22 2.36 -10.84
N TYR A 32 -3.36 2.40 -11.52
CA TYR A 32 -3.53 1.87 -12.87
C TYR A 32 -3.54 2.99 -13.89
N ALA A 33 -3.11 2.68 -15.12
CA ALA A 33 -3.45 3.52 -16.25
C ALA A 33 -4.98 3.68 -16.33
N LYS A 34 -5.44 4.91 -16.60
CA LYS A 34 -6.87 5.20 -16.72
C LYS A 34 -7.46 4.31 -17.82
N SER A 35 -8.57 3.63 -17.50
CA SER A 35 -9.34 2.87 -18.48
C SER A 35 -10.10 3.80 -19.42
N GLU A 36 -10.37 3.33 -20.63
CA GLU A 36 -11.27 3.98 -21.59
C GLU A 36 -12.76 3.66 -21.30
N GLU A 37 -13.04 2.82 -20.29
CA GLU A 37 -14.42 2.49 -19.89
C GLU A 37 -14.99 3.54 -18.91
N ASP A 38 -16.12 4.15 -19.27
CA ASP A 38 -16.83 5.14 -18.43
C ASP A 38 -17.29 4.59 -17.07
N SER A 39 -17.44 3.27 -16.93
CA SER A 39 -17.81 2.61 -15.67
C SER A 39 -16.64 2.45 -14.70
N ASP A 40 -15.41 2.70 -15.15
CA ASP A 40 -14.23 2.61 -14.32
C ASP A 40 -14.09 3.85 -13.43
N GLN A 41 -14.15 3.63 -12.12
CA GLN A 41 -14.04 4.69 -11.13
C GLN A 41 -12.60 5.02 -10.75
N ARG A 42 -11.61 4.30 -11.30
CA ARG A 42 -10.20 4.57 -11.08
C ARG A 42 -9.83 5.97 -11.52
N ILE A 43 -9.06 6.65 -10.70
CA ILE A 43 -8.43 7.92 -11.04
C ILE A 43 -6.94 7.71 -11.29
N ASP A 44 -6.32 8.71 -11.89
CA ASP A 44 -4.88 8.87 -11.86
C ASP A 44 -4.44 9.19 -10.42
N LEU A 45 -4.31 8.12 -9.62
CA LEU A 45 -3.93 8.22 -8.21
C LEU A 45 -2.54 8.84 -8.03
N ALA A 46 -1.61 8.55 -8.94
CA ALA A 46 -0.25 9.06 -8.87
C ALA A 46 -0.25 10.59 -8.99
N SER A 47 -0.96 11.14 -9.98
CA SER A 47 -1.10 12.59 -10.14
C SER A 47 -1.83 13.23 -8.96
N ALA A 48 -2.95 12.64 -8.52
CA ALA A 48 -3.71 13.15 -7.38
C ALA A 48 -2.88 13.24 -6.08
N ILE A 49 -2.04 12.24 -5.81
CA ILE A 49 -1.14 12.25 -4.64
C ILE A 49 -0.02 13.28 -4.81
N ARG A 50 0.56 13.43 -6.01
CA ARG A 50 1.60 14.43 -6.26
C ARG A 50 1.08 15.84 -6.06
N GLU A 51 -0.07 16.16 -6.66
CA GLU A 51 -0.72 17.46 -6.52
C GLU A 51 -1.02 17.80 -5.05
N ASP A 52 -1.47 16.83 -4.26
CA ASP A 52 -1.73 17.01 -2.83
C ASP A 52 -0.45 17.29 -2.03
N LEU A 53 0.63 16.56 -2.29
CA LEU A 53 1.92 16.80 -1.64
C LEU A 53 2.53 18.14 -2.06
N GLU A 54 2.45 18.50 -3.35
CA GLU A 54 2.94 19.77 -3.90
C GLU A 54 2.18 20.97 -3.31
N ALA A 55 0.86 20.85 -3.11
CA ALA A 55 0.06 21.89 -2.46
C ALA A 55 0.53 22.21 -1.03
N GLU A 56 1.26 21.29 -0.39
CA GLU A 56 1.88 21.47 0.93
C GLU A 56 3.41 21.59 0.88
N ASN A 57 4.00 21.80 -0.31
CA ASN A 57 5.45 21.85 -0.54
C ASN A 57 6.19 20.62 0.03
N ARG A 58 5.60 19.43 -0.13
CA ARG A 58 6.14 18.16 0.36
C ARG A 58 6.50 17.21 -0.79
N THR A 59 7.43 16.30 -0.55
CA THR A 59 7.87 15.29 -1.53
C THR A 59 7.92 13.87 -0.95
N ASP A 60 7.33 13.68 0.21
CA ASP A 60 7.44 12.48 1.03
C ASP A 60 6.17 12.20 1.85
N PHE A 61 6.03 10.94 2.25
CA PHE A 61 5.12 10.52 3.30
C PHE A 61 5.88 10.13 4.55
N ASP A 62 5.28 10.40 5.72
CA ASP A 62 5.83 10.00 7.00
C ASP A 62 5.66 8.49 7.20
N VAL A 63 4.48 7.96 6.86
CA VAL A 63 4.21 6.51 6.82
C VAL A 63 3.52 6.14 5.53
N VAL A 64 3.96 5.06 4.90
CA VAL A 64 3.16 4.32 3.93
C VAL A 64 2.92 2.93 4.50
N ALA A 65 1.66 2.51 4.54
CA ALA A 65 1.24 1.24 5.10
C ALA A 65 0.55 0.40 4.04
N PHE A 66 0.88 -0.89 3.93
CA PHE A 66 0.14 -1.83 3.08
C PHE A 66 -0.62 -2.84 3.90
N THR A 67 -1.83 -3.17 3.47
CA THR A 67 -2.68 -4.16 4.13
C THR A 67 -2.30 -5.58 3.74
N HIS A 68 -1.96 -5.81 2.47
CA HIS A 68 -1.44 -7.06 1.92
C HIS A 68 -0.73 -6.83 0.56
N ALA A 69 -0.11 -7.89 0.03
CA ALA A 69 0.82 -7.81 -1.11
C ALA A 69 0.21 -8.27 -2.44
N ASP A 70 -1.11 -8.49 -2.46
CA ASP A 70 -1.81 -8.74 -3.72
C ASP A 70 -1.71 -7.48 -4.62
N ASP A 71 -1.56 -7.71 -5.92
CA ASP A 71 -1.26 -6.66 -6.92
C ASP A 71 -2.29 -5.54 -6.89
N ASP A 72 -3.54 -5.86 -6.61
CA ASP A 72 -4.61 -4.89 -6.51
C ASP A 72 -4.42 -3.84 -5.40
N HIS A 73 -3.55 -4.05 -4.41
CA HIS A 73 -3.25 -3.06 -3.36
C HIS A 73 -1.88 -2.40 -3.49
N ILE A 74 -1.02 -2.90 -4.38
CA ILE A 74 0.36 -2.44 -4.56
C ILE A 74 0.70 -2.05 -6.00
N HIS A 75 -0.27 -2.05 -6.92
CA HIS A 75 -0.02 -1.83 -8.34
C HIS A 75 0.66 -0.47 -8.59
N GLY A 76 1.77 -0.46 -9.35
CA GLY A 76 2.55 0.74 -9.64
C GLY A 76 3.37 1.29 -8.46
N PHE A 77 3.40 0.59 -7.31
CA PHE A 77 4.16 1.01 -6.13
C PHE A 77 5.64 1.23 -6.44
N SER A 78 6.27 0.29 -7.15
CA SER A 78 7.70 0.30 -7.44
C SER A 78 8.10 1.31 -8.52
N GLU A 79 7.13 1.96 -9.15
CA GLU A 79 7.27 2.98 -10.17
C GLU A 79 7.10 4.37 -9.54
N PHE A 80 6.27 4.47 -8.50
CA PHE A 80 5.91 5.72 -7.86
C PHE A 80 6.83 6.11 -6.70
N PHE A 81 7.25 5.14 -5.88
CA PHE A 81 8.01 5.42 -4.65
C PHE A 81 9.52 5.22 -4.82
N TYR A 82 10.28 6.00 -4.05
CA TYR A 82 11.73 5.89 -3.90
C TYR A 82 12.03 4.80 -2.87
N LEU A 83 12.79 3.77 -3.26
CA LEU A 83 13.07 2.62 -2.39
C LEU A 83 14.55 2.59 -1.96
N ASN A 84 14.80 2.92 -0.69
CA ASN A 84 16.16 3.11 -0.12
C ASN A 84 17.12 1.92 -0.28
N HIS A 85 16.61 0.71 -0.49
CA HIS A 85 17.43 -0.52 -0.54
C HIS A 85 17.44 -1.21 -1.91
N ALA A 86 17.00 -0.51 -2.97
CA ALA A 86 16.98 -1.05 -4.32
C ALA A 86 17.31 0.04 -5.34
N ASP A 87 18.58 0.16 -5.71
CA ASP A 87 19.14 1.23 -6.56
C ASP A 87 18.35 1.49 -7.84
N LYS A 88 17.81 0.44 -8.48
CA LYS A 88 16.98 0.57 -9.70
C LYS A 88 15.70 1.39 -9.50
N TYR A 89 15.32 1.68 -8.26
CA TYR A 89 14.12 2.42 -7.87
C TYR A 89 14.45 3.79 -7.24
N GLN A 90 15.68 4.28 -7.39
CA GLN A 90 16.16 5.51 -6.78
C GLN A 90 16.27 6.66 -7.79
N ASP A 91 15.12 7.14 -8.26
CA ASP A 91 15.00 8.32 -9.14
C ASP A 91 14.50 9.54 -8.35
N GLU A 92 15.00 10.74 -8.66
CA GLU A 92 14.64 11.98 -7.96
C GLU A 92 13.15 12.35 -8.07
N ASN A 93 12.46 11.87 -9.10
CA ASN A 93 11.04 12.15 -9.32
C ASN A 93 10.11 11.27 -8.47
N ARG A 94 10.64 10.32 -7.70
CA ARG A 94 9.84 9.37 -6.92
C ARG A 94 9.56 9.88 -5.51
N ILE A 95 8.38 9.56 -5.00
CA ILE A 95 7.95 9.98 -3.67
C ILE A 95 8.71 9.21 -2.60
N LYS A 96 9.27 9.91 -1.61
CA LYS A 96 10.03 9.29 -0.52
C LYS A 96 9.09 8.77 0.57
N ILE A 97 9.52 7.71 1.23
CA ILE A 97 8.83 7.11 2.37
C ILE A 97 9.79 7.15 3.55
N LYS A 98 9.39 7.80 4.66
CA LYS A 98 10.20 7.79 5.89
C LYS A 98 10.08 6.46 6.62
N GLU A 99 8.85 5.94 6.76
CA GLU A 99 8.57 4.66 7.38
C GLU A 99 7.59 3.82 6.55
N LEU A 100 7.91 2.55 6.35
CA LEU A 100 7.08 1.59 5.62
C LEU A 100 6.49 0.57 6.60
N TRP A 101 5.17 0.51 6.70
CA TRP A 101 4.46 -0.50 7.47
C TRP A 101 3.92 -1.59 6.55
N VAL A 102 4.26 -2.83 6.86
CA VAL A 102 3.76 -3.99 6.14
C VAL A 102 3.40 -5.09 7.15
N PRO A 103 2.47 -5.99 6.82
CA PRO A 103 2.23 -7.17 7.64
C PRO A 103 3.54 -7.96 7.75
N ALA A 104 3.88 -8.41 8.95
CA ALA A 104 5.10 -9.19 9.19
C ALA A 104 5.22 -10.40 8.24
N ALA A 105 4.08 -10.98 7.83
CA ALA A 105 4.03 -12.07 6.87
C ALA A 105 4.63 -11.74 5.48
N MET A 106 4.60 -10.48 5.05
CA MET A 106 5.25 -10.04 3.79
C MET A 106 6.78 -10.17 3.85
N ILE A 107 7.37 -9.98 5.03
CA ILE A 107 8.83 -10.02 5.24
C ILE A 107 9.28 -11.43 5.64
N ALA A 108 8.46 -12.14 6.43
CA ALA A 108 8.82 -13.43 7.01
C ALA A 108 9.01 -14.55 5.98
N TYR A 109 8.50 -14.41 4.75
CA TYR A 109 8.72 -15.38 3.68
C TYR A 109 9.98 -15.05 2.86
N SER A 110 11.09 -15.67 3.23
CA SER A 110 12.27 -15.82 2.36
C SER A 110 12.30 -17.25 1.79
N GLY A 111 11.40 -17.57 0.86
CA GLY A 111 11.33 -18.94 0.36
C GLY A 111 10.38 -19.18 -0.81
N THR A 112 10.99 -19.23 -2.01
CA THR A 112 10.58 -19.98 -3.22
C THR A 112 9.24 -19.69 -3.91
N SER A 113 9.37 -19.19 -5.14
CA SER A 113 8.48 -19.29 -6.30
C SER A 113 7.00 -18.92 -6.11
N GLY A 114 6.58 -17.89 -6.84
CA GLY A 114 5.22 -17.34 -6.82
C GLY A 114 4.11 -18.39 -6.79
N ARG A 115 3.31 -18.33 -5.72
CA ARG A 115 1.84 -18.47 -5.77
C ARG A 115 1.24 -18.17 -4.39
N ARG A 116 0.40 -17.14 -4.40
CA ARG A 116 -0.99 -17.09 -3.90
C ARG A 116 -1.22 -17.62 -2.47
N ILE A 117 -1.64 -16.71 -1.59
CA ILE A 117 -2.41 -17.06 -0.41
C ILE A 117 -3.69 -17.77 -0.90
N ARG A 118 -3.71 -19.10 -0.81
CA ARG A 118 -4.94 -19.89 -0.92
C ARG A 118 -5.40 -20.25 0.50
N ARG A 119 -6.50 -19.64 0.95
CA ARG A 119 -7.49 -20.30 1.82
C ARG A 119 -8.62 -20.75 0.88
N HIS A 120 -9.26 -21.92 0.92
CA HIS A 120 -9.38 -23.10 1.80
C HIS A 120 -9.81 -24.30 0.89
N PRO A 121 -9.87 -25.57 1.35
CA PRO A 121 -11.19 -26.08 1.77
C PRO A 121 -11.12 -27.13 2.91
N ASP A 122 -11.95 -26.93 3.92
CA ASP A 122 -12.41 -27.88 4.95
C ASP A 122 -11.38 -28.67 5.80
N SER A 123 -11.11 -28.19 7.01
CA SER A 123 -11.15 -28.98 8.26
C SER A 123 -10.88 -28.09 9.47
N LYS A 124 -11.68 -28.26 10.52
CA LYS A 124 -11.76 -27.43 11.73
C LYS A 124 -10.43 -27.44 12.51
N PRO A 125 -10.11 -26.38 13.30
CA PRO A 125 -9.07 -26.48 14.30
C PRO A 125 -9.56 -27.41 15.42
N GLU A 126 -9.08 -28.66 15.46
CA GLU A 126 -9.16 -29.46 16.67
C GLU A 126 -8.19 -28.89 17.70
N VAL A 127 -8.76 -28.33 18.76
CA VAL A 127 -8.05 -27.99 19.98
C VAL A 127 -7.89 -29.27 20.78
N SER A 128 -6.76 -29.97 20.63
CA SER A 128 -6.35 -31.01 21.59
C SER A 128 -5.28 -30.43 22.50
N GLY A 129 -5.72 -29.67 23.50
CA GLY A 129 -4.94 -29.49 24.71
C GLY A 129 -4.97 -30.80 25.51
N HIS A 130 -3.79 -31.37 25.76
CA HIS A 130 -3.55 -32.20 26.94
C HIS A 130 -2.38 -31.58 27.69
N LEU A 131 -2.73 -30.69 28.62
CA LEU A 131 -1.94 -30.45 29.82
C LEU A 131 -2.08 -31.70 30.68
N VAL A 132 -0.97 -32.39 30.92
CA VAL A 132 -0.88 -33.35 32.03
C VAL A 132 0.47 -33.14 32.70
N GLY A 133 0.40 -32.79 33.99
CA GLY A 133 1.38 -33.12 35.02
C GLY A 133 2.75 -32.47 34.93
#